data_AF-A0A8X7TI58-F1
#
_entry.id   AF-A0A8X7TI58-F1
#
_cell.length_a   1.000
_cell.length_b   1.000
_cell.length_c   1.000
_cell.angle_alpha   90.00
_cell.angle_beta   90.00
_cell.angle_gamma   90.00
#
_symmetry.space_group_name_H-M   'P 1'
#
loop_
_entity.id
_entity.type
_entity.pdbx_description
1 polymer ?
#
loop_
_entity_poly.entity_id
_entity_poly.type
_entity_poly.pdbx_seq_one_letter_code
_entity_poly.pdbx_strand_id
1 'polypeptide(L)'
;MDPAREKRDKEATELINMQGYAAIQNTDSTRCPSEGESLTMFGKDDYDTLPRSGSSPQNYKADGFHYRQPWVIGVQEHIERLTKRLEEVELVINWVPEVNNQIERLEAEVKALNGEVDNLTGQVYNLSVQVADLEKLCFD
;
A
#
# COMPACT_ATOMS: atom_id res chain seq x y z
N MET A 1 3.67 25.79 9.10
CA MET A 1 3.43 25.20 7.76
C MET A 1 4.20 26.02 6.74
N ASP A 2 5.05 25.40 5.92
CA ASP A 2 5.85 26.09 4.90
C ASP A 2 5.02 26.27 3.61
N PRO A 3 4.62 27.51 3.25
CA PRO A 3 3.79 27.76 2.09
C PRO A 3 4.47 27.41 0.77
N ALA A 4 5.81 27.36 0.73
CA ALA A 4 6.54 26.93 -0.46
C ALA A 4 6.44 25.42 -0.69
N ARG A 5 6.25 24.64 0.38
CA ARG A 5 6.05 23.19 0.29
C ARG A 5 4.67 22.83 -0.24
N GLU A 6 3.63 23.52 0.24
CA GLU A 6 2.24 23.31 -0.19
C GLU A 6 2.04 23.66 -1.67
N LYS A 7 2.71 24.73 -2.14
CA LYS A 7 2.68 25.09 -3.57
C LYS A 7 3.34 24.03 -4.45
N ARG A 8 4.48 23.47 -4.03
CA ARG A 8 5.17 22.38 -4.75
C ARG A 8 4.35 21.09 -4.78
N ASP A 9 3.69 20.74 -3.68
CA ASP A 9 2.85 19.54 -3.61
C ASP A 9 1.60 19.67 -4.50
N LYS A 10 1.02 20.88 -4.58
CA LYS A 10 -0.10 21.16 -5.49
C LYS A 10 0.33 21.10 -6.97
N GLU A 11 1.46 21.72 -7.31
CA GLU A 11 2.02 21.69 -8.67
C GLU A 11 2.43 20.27 -9.09
N ALA A 12 2.97 19.46 -8.17
CA ALA A 12 3.28 18.06 -8.41
C ALA A 12 2.02 17.22 -8.66
N THR A 13 0.95 17.46 -7.90
CA THR A 13 -0.34 16.77 -8.07
C THR A 13 -0.99 17.11 -9.42
N GLU A 14 -0.93 18.39 -9.83
CA GLU A 14 -1.44 18.85 -11.13
C GLU A 14 -0.61 18.27 -12.29
N LEU A 15 0.71 18.15 -12.15
CA LEU A 15 1.58 17.49 -13.13
C LEU A 15 1.28 16.00 -13.27
N ILE A 16 1.06 15.29 -12.16
CA ILE A 16 0.70 13.85 -12.17
C ILE A 16 -0.66 13.64 -12.82
N ASN A 17 -1.65 14.49 -12.53
CA ASN A 17 -2.96 14.42 -13.18
C ASN A 17 -2.86 14.70 -14.69
N MET A 18 -2.11 15.74 -15.10
CA MET A 18 -1.89 16.06 -16.52
C MET A 18 -1.13 14.95 -17.26
N GLN A 19 -0.12 14.34 -16.64
CA GLN A 19 0.58 13.18 -17.20
C GLN A 19 -0.33 11.95 -17.31
N GLY A 20 -1.22 11.73 -16.34
CA GLY A 20 -2.27 10.71 -16.39
C GLY A 20 -3.21 10.89 -17.58
N TYR A 21 -3.67 12.13 -17.83
CA TYR A 21 -4.53 12.44 -18.98
C TYR A 21 -3.80 12.31 -20.33
N ALA A 22 -2.52 12.74 -20.41
CA ALA A 22 -1.71 12.62 -21.62
C ALA A 22 -1.34 11.16 -21.96
N ALA A 23 -1.18 10.29 -20.95
CA ALA A 23 -0.97 8.87 -21.15
C ALA A 23 -2.22 8.18 -21.74
N ILE A 24 -3.42 8.66 -21.41
CA ILE A 24 -4.69 8.14 -21.93
C ILE A 24 -4.97 8.60 -23.36
N GLN A 25 -4.50 9.79 -23.77
CA GLN A 25 -4.71 10.29 -25.14
C GLN A 25 -3.67 9.79 -26.16
N ASN A 26 -2.46 9.42 -25.73
CA ASN A 26 -1.43 8.85 -26.63
C ASN A 26 -1.52 7.32 -26.78
N THR A 27 -2.49 6.67 -26.14
CA THR A 27 -2.92 5.33 -26.54
C THR A 27 -3.90 5.47 -27.70
N ASP A 28 -3.37 5.86 -28.87
CA ASP A 28 -3.97 5.45 -30.13
C ASP A 28 -4.25 3.96 -30.04
N SER A 29 -5.42 3.57 -30.55
CA SER A 29 -6.12 2.29 -30.41
C SER A 29 -5.36 1.02 -30.85
N THR A 30 -4.03 1.02 -31.03
CA THR A 30 -3.26 -0.14 -31.50
C THR A 30 -1.80 -0.14 -31.02
N ARG A 31 -1.53 -0.36 -29.73
CA ARG A 31 -0.34 -1.09 -29.21
C ARG A 31 -0.24 -0.96 -27.69
N CYS A 32 -0.43 -2.07 -26.98
CA CYS A 32 0.16 -2.24 -25.66
C CYS A 32 1.63 -2.61 -25.84
N PRO A 33 2.60 -1.83 -25.33
CA PRO A 33 3.98 -2.26 -25.21
C PRO A 33 4.13 -2.97 -23.86
N SER A 34 3.78 -4.24 -23.82
CA SER A 34 4.26 -5.15 -22.79
C SER A 34 4.65 -6.45 -23.48
N GLU A 35 5.96 -6.68 -23.51
CA GLU A 35 6.57 -7.95 -23.85
C GLU A 35 5.82 -9.11 -23.17
N GLY A 36 5.34 -10.03 -24.01
CA GLY A 36 5.35 -11.45 -23.70
C GLY A 36 4.54 -11.92 -22.50
N GLU A 37 3.24 -11.64 -22.45
CA GLU A 37 2.32 -12.60 -21.82
C GLU A 37 0.97 -12.54 -22.53
N SER A 38 0.74 -13.53 -23.37
CA SER A 38 -0.59 -13.83 -23.90
C SER A 38 -1.46 -14.21 -22.70
N LEU A 39 -2.23 -13.26 -22.18
CA LEU A 39 -3.32 -13.56 -21.25
C LEU A 39 -4.40 -14.30 -22.04
N THR A 40 -4.16 -15.60 -22.21
CA THR A 40 -5.15 -16.57 -22.64
C THR A 40 -6.18 -16.72 -21.55
N MET A 41 -7.15 -15.81 -21.49
CA MET A 41 -8.45 -16.09 -20.89
C MET A 41 -9.53 -15.47 -21.79
N PHE A 42 -9.61 -15.97 -23.02
CA PHE A 42 -10.89 -16.00 -23.74
C PHE A 42 -11.79 -16.98 -22.99
N GLY A 43 -12.53 -16.47 -22.01
CA GLY A 43 -13.71 -17.13 -21.49
C GLY A 43 -14.68 -17.29 -22.65
N LYS A 44 -14.91 -18.54 -23.06
CA LYS A 44 -16.01 -18.92 -23.95
C LYS A 44 -17.30 -18.40 -23.35
N ASP A 45 -17.96 -17.48 -24.04
CA ASP A 45 -19.41 -17.44 -24.18
C ASP A 45 -19.71 -16.60 -25.43
N ASP A 46 -20.71 -17.06 -26.17
CA ASP A 46 -21.03 -16.68 -27.54
C ASP A 46 -21.45 -15.21 -27.66
N TYR A 47 -20.48 -14.30 -27.73
CA TYR A 47 -20.73 -12.96 -28.24
C TYR A 47 -20.69 -13.03 -29.76
N ASP A 48 -21.85 -12.87 -30.37
CA ASP A 48 -22.08 -12.78 -31.82
C ASP A 48 -21.38 -11.53 -32.38
N THR A 49 -20.05 -11.59 -32.43
CA THR A 49 -19.17 -10.56 -32.96
C THR A 49 -18.58 -11.09 -34.25
N LEU A 50 -19.44 -11.45 -35.20
CA LEU A 50 -18.98 -11.65 -36.57
C LEU A 50 -18.62 -10.27 -37.14
N PRO A 51 -17.35 -10.00 -37.49
CA PRO A 51 -17.03 -8.84 -38.29
C PRO A 51 -17.55 -9.16 -39.70
N ARG A 52 -18.68 -8.57 -40.09
CA ARG A 52 -19.13 -8.64 -41.48
C ARG A 52 -18.13 -7.86 -42.33
N SER A 53 -17.16 -8.61 -42.85
CA SER A 53 -16.18 -8.20 -43.85
C SER A 53 -16.81 -7.22 -44.85
N GLY A 54 -16.34 -5.96 -44.83
CA GLY A 54 -16.68 -4.96 -45.85
C GLY A 54 -17.41 -3.69 -45.38
N SER A 55 -17.50 -3.38 -44.09
CA SER A 55 -18.13 -2.13 -43.63
C SER A 55 -17.10 -1.01 -43.38
N SER A 56 -17.10 0.00 -44.25
CA SER A 56 -16.47 1.32 -44.01
C SER A 56 -16.90 1.91 -42.66
N PRO A 57 -16.17 2.86 -42.05
CA PRO A 57 -16.43 3.35 -40.68
C PRO A 57 -17.87 3.86 -40.56
N GLN A 58 -18.75 3.00 -40.08
CA GLN A 58 -20.17 3.27 -40.00
C GLN A 58 -20.41 3.95 -38.67
N ASN A 59 -20.63 5.27 -38.76
CA ASN A 59 -21.40 6.12 -37.86
C ASN A 59 -21.79 5.41 -36.56
N TYR A 60 -21.08 5.73 -35.47
CA TYR A 60 -21.50 5.34 -34.14
C TYR A 60 -22.98 5.74 -34.00
N LYS A 61 -23.86 4.77 -33.75
CA LYS A 61 -25.21 5.07 -33.31
C LYS A 61 -25.22 4.86 -31.82
N ALA A 62 -25.72 5.85 -31.09
CA ALA A 62 -26.04 5.68 -29.68
C ALA A 62 -27.19 4.67 -29.57
N ASP A 63 -26.85 3.39 -29.58
CA ASP A 63 -27.78 2.26 -29.47
C ASP A 63 -28.35 2.12 -28.05
N GLY A 64 -27.93 2.99 -27.12
CA GLY A 64 -28.33 2.95 -25.71
C GLY A 64 -27.72 1.76 -24.95
N PHE A 65 -26.86 0.97 -25.61
CA PHE A 65 -26.27 -0.25 -25.09
C PHE A 65 -24.74 -0.13 -24.94
N HIS A 66 -24.25 1.09 -24.75
CA HIS A 66 -22.85 1.44 -24.60
C HIS A 66 -22.12 0.64 -23.51
N TYR A 67 -22.84 0.16 -22.49
CA TYR A 67 -22.28 -0.69 -21.44
C TYR A 67 -21.82 -2.08 -21.91
N ARG A 68 -22.22 -2.53 -23.12
CA ARG A 68 -21.77 -3.79 -23.72
C ARG A 68 -20.47 -3.65 -24.53
N GLN A 69 -19.92 -2.45 -24.62
CA GLN A 69 -18.67 -2.25 -25.33
C GLN A 69 -17.52 -2.92 -24.56
N PRO A 70 -16.62 -3.67 -25.22
CA PRO A 70 -15.55 -4.42 -24.54
C PRO A 70 -14.68 -3.56 -23.62
N TRP A 71 -14.43 -2.30 -23.99
CA TRP A 71 -13.67 -1.37 -23.16
C TRP A 71 -14.41 -0.96 -21.88
N VAL A 72 -15.75 -0.85 -21.92
CA VAL A 72 -16.56 -0.54 -20.72
C VAL A 72 -16.53 -1.72 -19.76
N ILE A 73 -16.66 -2.94 -20.27
CA ILE A 73 -16.57 -4.17 -19.47
C ILE A 73 -15.17 -4.28 -18.84
N GLY A 74 -14.11 -4.06 -19.61
CA GLY A 74 -12.74 -4.10 -19.10
C GLY A 74 -12.46 -3.05 -18.01
N VAL A 75 -13.01 -1.83 -18.14
CA VAL A 75 -12.93 -0.80 -17.09
C VAL A 75 -13.72 -1.21 -15.84
N GLN A 76 -14.91 -1.78 -16.00
CA GLN A 76 -15.73 -2.25 -14.89
C GLN A 76 -15.02 -3.34 -14.07
N GLU A 77 -14.44 -4.34 -14.74
CA GLU A 77 -13.65 -5.39 -14.08
C GLU A 77 -12.42 -4.82 -13.35
N HIS A 78 -11.76 -3.82 -13.95
CA HIS A 78 -10.65 -3.12 -13.31
C HIS A 78 -11.07 -2.40 -12.04
N ILE A 79 -12.22 -1.72 -12.06
CA ILE A 79 -12.80 -1.05 -10.89
C ILE A 79 -13.11 -2.08 -9.80
N GLU A 80 -13.77 -3.18 -10.13
CA GLU A 80 -14.09 -4.24 -9.15
C GLU A 80 -12.83 -4.82 -8.49
N ARG A 81 -11.78 -5.07 -9.28
CA ARG A 81 -10.49 -5.54 -8.76
C ARG A 81 -9.83 -4.49 -7.86
N LEU A 82 -9.90 -3.21 -8.20
CA LEU A 82 -9.36 -2.13 -7.38
C LEU A 82 -10.14 -1.97 -6.08
N THR A 83 -11.47 -2.06 -6.13
CA THR A 83 -12.34 -2.04 -4.95
C THR A 83 -11.97 -3.16 -3.98
N LYS A 84 -11.79 -4.39 -4.46
CA LYS A 84 -11.37 -5.51 -3.61
C LYS A 84 -10.00 -5.25 -2.93
N ARG A 85 -9.03 -4.72 -3.68
CA ARG A 85 -7.73 -4.36 -3.10
C ARG A 85 -7.82 -3.23 -2.09
N LEU A 86 -8.76 -2.29 -2.28
CA LEU A 86 -9.02 -1.21 -1.34
C LEU A 86 -9.59 -1.75 -0.03
N GLU A 87 -10.54 -2.69 -0.10
CA GLU A 87 -11.09 -3.37 1.07
C GLU A 87 -10.00 -4.12 1.87
N GLU A 88 -9.08 -4.81 1.18
CA GLU A 88 -7.93 -5.47 1.80
C GLU A 88 -7.01 -4.46 2.53
N VAL A 89 -6.76 -3.30 1.93
CA VAL A 89 -5.95 -2.23 2.55
C VAL A 89 -6.67 -1.63 3.76
N GLU A 90 -7.98 -1.44 3.69
CA GLU A 90 -8.79 -0.91 4.80
C GLU A 90 -8.73 -1.85 6.02
N LEU A 91 -8.79 -3.17 5.80
CA LEU A 91 -8.60 -4.15 6.87
C LEU A 91 -7.22 -4.03 7.54
N VAL A 92 -6.16 -3.81 6.75
CA VAL A 92 -4.80 -3.60 7.28
C VAL A 92 -4.73 -2.31 8.09
N ILE A 93 -5.28 -1.20 7.58
CA ILE A 93 -5.32 0.09 8.29
C ILE A 93 -6.02 -0.05 9.64
N ASN A 94 -7.13 -0.79 9.69
CA ASN A 94 -7.88 -1.02 10.92
C ASN A 94 -7.10 -1.84 11.97
N TRP A 95 -6.10 -2.63 11.55
CA TRP A 95 -5.22 -3.38 12.44
C TRP A 95 -4.06 -2.57 13.01
N VAL A 96 -3.67 -1.46 12.37
CA VAL A 96 -2.53 -0.63 12.81
C VAL A 96 -2.67 -0.11 14.24
N PRO A 97 -3.83 0.43 14.69
CA PRO A 97 -3.98 0.93 16.05
C PRO A 97 -3.80 -0.16 17.11
N GLU A 98 -4.30 -1.37 16.85
CA GLU A 98 -4.18 -2.50 17.79
C GLU A 98 -2.72 -2.90 17.97
N VAL A 99 -1.98 -3.04 16.87
CA VAL A 99 -0.54 -3.33 16.91
C VAL A 99 0.23 -2.22 17.62
N ASN A 100 -0.08 -0.95 17.34
CA ASN A 100 0.56 0.19 18.01
C ASN A 100 0.32 0.17 19.52
N ASN A 101 -0.91 -0.09 19.99
CA ASN A 101 -1.21 -0.21 21.41
C ASN A 101 -0.42 -1.35 22.08
N GLN A 102 -0.24 -2.47 21.39
CA GLN A 102 0.57 -3.58 21.89
C GLN A 102 2.05 -3.20 21.99
N ILE A 103 2.58 -2.49 21.00
CA ILE A 103 3.96 -1.96 21.02
C ILE A 103 4.15 -1.01 22.20
N GLU A 104 3.27 -0.02 22.38
CA GLU A 104 3.37 0.93 23.49
C GLU A 104 3.35 0.24 24.85
N ARG A 105 2.51 -0.78 25.03
CA ARG A 105 2.45 -1.58 26.26
C ARG A 105 3.77 -2.33 26.50
N LEU A 106 4.30 -2.98 25.48
CA LEU A 106 5.57 -3.72 25.58
C LEU A 106 6.75 -2.78 25.84
N GLU A 107 6.76 -1.60 25.23
CA GLU A 107 7.79 -0.57 25.50
C GLU A 107 7.74 -0.09 26.95
N ALA A 108 6.55 0.07 27.52
CA ALA A 108 6.40 0.43 28.93
C ALA A 108 6.92 -0.68 29.87
N GLU A 109 6.62 -1.95 29.55
CA GLU A 109 7.10 -3.10 30.30
C GLU A 109 8.63 -3.23 30.26
N VAL A 110 9.24 -3.06 29.07
CA VAL A 110 10.70 -3.06 28.91
C VAL A 110 11.35 -1.95 29.73
N LYS A 111 10.77 -0.74 29.75
CA LYS A 111 11.28 0.37 30.57
C LYS A 111 11.20 0.06 32.07
N ALA A 112 10.11 -0.56 32.52
CA ALA A 112 9.96 -0.96 33.92
C ALA A 112 11.01 -2.00 34.32
N LEU A 113 11.15 -3.07 33.51
CA LEU A 113 12.15 -4.11 33.73
C LEU A 113 13.58 -3.56 33.72
N ASN A 114 13.88 -2.62 32.83
CA ASN A 114 15.20 -1.99 32.79
C ASN A 114 15.50 -1.23 34.10
N GLY A 115 14.50 -0.55 34.66
CA GLY A 115 14.63 0.10 35.96
C GLY A 115 14.85 -0.87 37.12
N GLU A 116 14.23 -2.06 37.07
CA GLU A 116 14.48 -3.13 38.06
C GLU A 116 15.91 -3.67 37.95
N VAL A 117 16.40 -3.87 36.73
CA VAL A 117 17.79 -4.28 36.47
C VAL A 117 18.76 -3.25 37.04
N ASP A 118 18.57 -1.97 36.76
CA ASP A 118 19.43 -0.89 37.27
C ASP A 118 19.47 -0.87 38.81
N ASN A 119 18.32 -1.07 39.46
CA ASN A 119 18.22 -1.15 40.92
C ASN A 119 18.99 -2.36 41.47
N LEU A 120 18.75 -3.55 40.92
CA LEU A 120 19.44 -4.77 41.33
C LEU A 120 20.95 -4.67 41.10
N THR A 121 21.39 -4.09 39.98
CA THR A 121 22.81 -3.81 39.71
C THR A 121 23.40 -2.90 40.79
N GLY A 122 22.68 -1.86 41.22
CA GLY A 122 23.10 -1.00 42.32
C GLY A 122 23.23 -1.76 43.66
N GLN A 123 22.27 -2.65 43.96
CA GLN A 123 22.33 -3.48 45.17
C GLN A 123 23.52 -4.45 45.15
N VAL A 124 23.78 -5.11 44.01
CA VAL A 124 24.92 -6.01 43.84
C VAL A 124 26.25 -5.25 44.00
N TYR A 125 26.35 -4.04 43.44
CA TYR A 125 27.53 -3.20 43.62
C TYR A 125 27.77 -2.86 45.10
N ASN A 126 26.74 -2.43 45.82
CA ASN A 126 26.85 -2.10 47.25
C ASN A 126 27.28 -3.33 48.08
N LEU A 127 26.65 -4.49 47.85
CA LEU A 127 27.04 -5.73 48.49
C LEU A 127 28.49 -6.12 48.18
N SER A 128 28.92 -5.95 46.93
CA SER A 128 30.31 -6.22 46.52
C SER A 128 31.31 -5.33 47.28
N VAL A 129 30.98 -4.07 47.53
CA VAL A 129 31.83 -3.16 48.33
C VAL A 129 31.88 -3.64 49.78
N GLN A 130 30.72 -3.96 50.38
CA GLN A 130 30.65 -4.45 51.76
C GLN A 130 31.45 -5.75 51.97
N VAL A 131 31.38 -6.68 51.01
CA VAL A 131 32.18 -7.91 51.04
C VAL A 131 33.67 -7.59 51.00
N ALA A 132 34.11 -6.71 50.10
CA ALA A 132 35.52 -6.32 50.00
C ALA A 132 36.03 -5.63 51.29
N ASP A 133 35.20 -4.82 51.95
CA ASP A 133 35.54 -4.19 53.23
C ASP A 133 35.65 -5.22 54.36
N LEU A 134 34.73 -6.19 54.42
CA LEU A 134 34.78 -7.29 55.40
C LEU A 134 35.98 -8.21 55.17
N GLU A 135 36.31 -8.51 53.91
CA GLU A 135 37.48 -9.32 53.56
C GLU A 135 38.78 -8.68 54.06
N LYS A 136 38.94 -7.36 53.90
CA LYS A 136 40.09 -6.63 54.48
C LYS A 136 40.16 -6.79 55.99
N LEU A 137 39.04 -6.58 56.70
CA LEU A 137 39.01 -6.69 58.16
C LEU A 137 39.29 -8.10 58.70
N CYS A 138 38.99 -9.13 57.91
CA CYS A 138 39.17 -10.53 58.31
C CYS A 138 40.56 -11.10 57.98
N PHE A 139 41.25 -10.53 56.98
CA PHE A 139 42.50 -11.07 56.45
C PHE A 139 43.71 -10.13 56.54
N ASP A 140 43.54 -8.88 56.98
CA ASP A 140 44.61 -8.01 57.48
C ASP A 140 44.90 -8.25 58.98
#